data_AF-A0A2A9F2L6-F1
#
_entry.id   AF-A0A2A9F2L6-F1
#
_cell.length_a   1.000
_cell.length_b   1.000
_cell.length_c   1.000
_cell.angle_alpha   90.00
_cell.angle_beta   90.00
_cell.angle_gamma   90.00
#
_symmetry.space_group_name_H-M   'P 1'
#
loop_
_entity.id
_entity.type
_entity.pdbx_description
1 polymer ?
#
loop_
_entity_poly.entity_id
_entity_poly.type
_entity_poly.pdbx_seq_one_letter_code
_entity_poly.pdbx_strand_id
1 'polypeptide(L)'
;MNKLCFTFALLLSSTALAQKPAQRIVSLAPHATEIAFSAGLGDKLIAVSEMSDYPEQAKQLERVSNYQGIKLERIIALQPDLVIAWPTVTPAKELEKLKQFDIPIYYSNTGSLEDIANNIEQLSQFSEKPQIGQKAATAFRAQLAELKVKYNTEDKVLYFYQLSEKPIITVAGKNWPSEVFTFCGGENIFATASAPYPQVSIEQVITRQPEVIFTSRHAMGNNDMWSEWRDDLPALKNKNALPLNSDWINRPTPRTLNAISEVCEHFKKVRQKR
;
A
#
# COMPACT_ATOMS: atom_id res chain seq x y z
N MET A 1 62.71 34.58 -16.69
CA MET A 1 62.56 33.54 -15.66
C MET A 1 61.10 33.52 -15.21
N ASN A 2 60.26 32.74 -15.91
CA ASN A 2 58.82 32.69 -15.64
C ASN A 2 58.52 31.64 -14.57
N LYS A 3 57.90 32.08 -13.47
CA LYS A 3 57.42 31.22 -12.38
C LYS A 3 56.09 30.58 -12.79
N LEU A 4 56.07 29.25 -12.89
CA LEU A 4 54.85 28.47 -13.09
C LEU A 4 54.21 28.21 -11.72
N CYS A 5 53.02 28.78 -11.50
CA CYS A 5 52.22 28.59 -10.30
C CYS A 5 51.27 27.41 -10.57
N PHE A 6 51.51 26.26 -9.94
CA PHE A 6 50.60 25.11 -10.00
C PHE A 6 49.56 25.25 -8.88
N THR A 7 48.34 25.60 -9.25
CA THR A 7 47.17 25.56 -8.36
C THR A 7 46.70 24.12 -8.23
N PHE A 8 46.84 23.56 -7.03
CA PHE A 8 46.32 22.23 -6.68
C PHE A 8 44.83 22.37 -6.35
N ALA A 9 43.96 21.98 -7.28
CA ALA A 9 42.52 21.93 -7.07
C ALA A 9 42.19 20.71 -6.19
N LEU A 10 41.81 20.96 -4.93
CA LEU A 10 41.34 19.95 -3.98
C LEU A 10 39.95 19.47 -4.44
N LEU A 11 39.89 18.28 -5.05
CA LEU A 11 38.63 17.58 -5.33
C LEU A 11 38.03 17.11 -4.00
N LEU A 12 37.07 17.86 -3.46
CA LEU A 12 36.18 17.41 -2.39
C LEU A 12 35.27 16.33 -2.97
N SER A 13 35.69 15.07 -2.88
CA SER A 13 34.82 13.92 -3.08
C SER A 13 33.80 13.92 -1.94
N SER A 14 32.57 14.30 -2.25
CA SER A 14 31.41 14.09 -1.39
C SER A 14 31.21 12.59 -1.17
N THR A 15 31.83 12.07 -0.11
CA THR A 15 31.52 10.75 0.41
C THR A 15 30.08 10.81 0.93
N ALA A 16 29.13 10.37 0.11
CA ALA A 16 27.79 10.04 0.59
C ALA A 16 27.98 9.08 1.75
N LEU A 17 27.59 9.49 2.96
CA LEU A 17 27.62 8.63 4.15
C LEU A 17 26.75 7.42 3.83
N ALA A 18 27.39 6.29 3.52
CA ALA A 18 26.68 5.06 3.22
C ALA A 18 25.91 4.65 4.48
N GLN A 19 24.58 4.54 4.37
CA GLN A 19 23.73 4.03 5.44
C GLN A 19 24.23 2.63 5.81
N LYS A 20 24.48 2.38 7.10
CA LYS A 20 24.91 1.06 7.56
C LYS A 20 23.81 0.03 7.24
N PRO A 21 24.12 -1.11 6.59
CA PRO A 21 23.12 -2.13 6.33
C PRO A 21 22.47 -2.65 7.61
N ALA A 22 21.14 -2.73 7.62
CA ALA A 22 20.36 -3.26 8.73
C ALA A 22 20.51 -4.78 8.82
N GLN A 23 20.56 -5.30 10.04
CA GLN A 23 20.79 -6.71 10.33
C GLN A 23 19.62 -7.37 11.06
N ARG A 24 18.78 -6.57 11.74
CA ARG A 24 17.69 -7.03 12.61
C ARG A 24 16.48 -6.14 12.41
N ILE A 25 15.61 -6.55 11.49
CA ILE A 25 14.50 -5.71 11.03
C ILE A 25 13.18 -6.24 11.58
N VAL A 26 12.37 -5.33 12.11
CA VAL A 26 10.98 -5.61 12.48
C VAL A 26 10.05 -4.87 11.54
N SER A 27 9.09 -5.57 10.94
CA SER A 27 8.02 -4.97 10.13
C SER A 27 6.71 -4.90 10.92
N LEU A 28 6.04 -3.74 10.92
CA LEU A 28 4.81 -3.53 11.70
C LEU A 28 3.53 -3.50 10.84
N ALA A 29 3.61 -3.87 9.57
CA ALA A 29 2.45 -3.99 8.69
C ALA A 29 2.66 -5.04 7.59
N PRO A 30 1.56 -5.66 7.06
CA PRO A 30 1.66 -6.64 5.98
C PRO A 30 2.36 -6.07 4.74
N HIS A 31 1.96 -4.88 4.30
CA HIS A 31 2.56 -4.25 3.12
C HIS A 31 4.04 -3.91 3.34
N ALA A 32 4.37 -3.43 4.54
CA ALA A 32 5.74 -3.10 4.93
C ALA A 32 6.65 -4.34 4.86
N THR A 33 6.11 -5.52 5.17
CA THR A 33 6.83 -6.79 5.01
C THR A 33 7.11 -7.08 3.54
N GLU A 34 6.10 -7.01 2.67
CA GLU A 34 6.27 -7.26 1.22
C GLU A 34 7.26 -6.29 0.56
N ILE A 35 7.20 -5.02 0.95
CA ILE A 35 8.13 -3.98 0.51
C ILE A 35 9.55 -4.29 0.97
N ALA A 36 9.75 -4.71 2.22
CA ALA A 36 11.06 -5.08 2.74
C ALA A 36 11.68 -6.26 1.96
N PHE A 37 10.88 -7.29 1.63
CA PHE A 37 11.35 -8.37 0.76
C PHE A 37 11.73 -7.84 -0.63
N SER A 38 10.91 -6.97 -1.22
CA SER A 38 11.18 -6.35 -2.52
C SER A 38 12.43 -5.46 -2.52
N ALA A 39 12.74 -4.84 -1.37
CA ALA A 39 13.92 -4.01 -1.16
C ALA A 39 15.21 -4.81 -0.90
N GLY A 40 15.14 -6.14 -0.87
CA GLY A 40 16.29 -7.01 -0.57
C GLY A 40 16.63 -7.06 0.92
N LEU A 41 15.64 -6.89 1.79
CA LEU A 41 15.78 -6.94 3.25
C LEU A 41 15.16 -8.20 3.89
N GLY A 42 14.57 -9.09 3.08
CA GLY A 42 13.83 -10.26 3.55
C GLY A 42 14.58 -11.12 4.56
N ASP A 43 15.84 -11.43 4.29
CA ASP A 43 16.70 -12.29 5.14
C ASP A 43 17.08 -11.62 6.47
N LYS A 44 16.84 -10.32 6.62
CA LYS A 44 17.13 -9.55 7.84
C LYS A 44 15.89 -9.32 8.70
N LEU A 45 14.71 -9.73 8.23
CA LEU A 45 13.47 -9.65 9.01
C LEU A 45 13.48 -10.71 10.12
N ILE A 46 13.32 -10.26 11.35
CA ILE A 46 13.28 -11.13 12.54
C ILE A 46 11.88 -11.23 13.16
N ALA A 47 11.01 -10.26 12.90
CA ALA A 47 9.60 -10.29 13.27
C ALA A 47 8.76 -9.39 12.36
N VAL A 48 7.47 -9.70 12.27
CA VAL A 48 6.52 -9.03 11.36
C VAL A 48 5.17 -8.80 12.06
N SER A 49 4.23 -8.12 11.39
CA SER A 49 2.86 -8.01 11.87
C SER A 49 2.06 -9.27 11.59
N GLU A 50 0.93 -9.41 12.28
CA GLU A 50 -0.16 -10.28 11.85
C GLU A 50 -0.54 -9.96 10.39
N MET A 51 -1.01 -10.97 9.65
CA MET A 51 -1.28 -10.92 8.20
C MET A 51 -0.07 -10.65 7.29
N SER A 52 1.17 -10.57 7.81
CA SER A 52 2.38 -10.62 6.98
C SER A 52 2.64 -12.04 6.45
N ASP A 53 1.85 -12.41 5.45
CA ASP A 53 1.75 -13.75 4.87
C ASP A 53 2.38 -13.86 3.46
N TYR A 54 2.96 -12.78 2.96
CA TYR A 54 3.64 -12.73 1.68
C TYR A 54 5.01 -12.05 1.79
N PRO A 55 6.06 -12.57 1.11
CA PRO A 55 6.10 -13.87 0.46
C PRO A 55 6.04 -15.02 1.49
N GLU A 56 5.95 -16.28 1.03
CA GLU A 56 5.66 -17.44 1.89
C GLU A 56 6.61 -17.57 3.09
N GLN A 57 7.88 -17.17 2.92
CA GLN A 57 8.89 -17.16 3.97
C GLN A 57 8.51 -16.27 5.16
N ALA A 58 7.76 -15.18 4.94
CA ALA A 58 7.31 -14.28 6.00
C ALA A 58 6.37 -14.97 7.01
N LYS A 59 5.70 -16.07 6.62
CA LYS A 59 4.82 -16.84 7.50
C LYS A 59 5.55 -17.49 8.67
N GLN A 60 6.85 -17.73 8.55
CA GLN A 60 7.67 -18.37 9.58
C GLN A 60 8.17 -17.40 10.66
N LEU A 61 8.05 -16.09 10.43
CA LEU A 61 8.56 -15.06 11.33
C LEU A 61 7.63 -14.83 12.54
N GLU A 62 8.19 -14.39 13.66
CA GLU A 62 7.39 -14.08 14.83
C GLU A 62 6.43 -12.90 14.58
N ARG A 63 5.23 -12.93 15.19
CA ARG A 63 4.22 -11.86 15.10
C ARG A 63 4.29 -10.90 16.29
N VAL A 64 4.62 -9.64 16.02
CA VAL A 64 4.84 -8.60 17.05
C VAL A 64 3.92 -7.38 16.96
N SER A 65 2.98 -7.37 16.02
CA SER A 65 1.95 -6.33 15.93
C SER A 65 0.70 -6.84 15.24
N ASN A 66 -0.42 -6.16 15.45
CA ASN A 66 -1.67 -6.38 14.73
C ASN A 66 -2.48 -5.07 14.68
N TYR A 67 -3.75 -5.14 14.27
CA TYR A 67 -4.61 -3.96 14.16
C TYR A 67 -4.90 -3.26 15.50
N GLN A 68 -4.64 -3.90 16.64
CA GLN A 68 -4.88 -3.34 17.98
C GLN A 68 -3.65 -2.64 18.57
N GLY A 69 -2.46 -2.88 18.02
CA GLY A 69 -1.21 -2.26 18.48
C GLY A 69 0.01 -3.16 18.32
N ILE A 70 1.11 -2.78 18.97
CA ILE A 70 2.40 -3.50 18.94
C ILE A 70 2.73 -4.18 20.28
N LYS A 71 3.45 -5.29 20.22
CA LYS A 71 4.07 -5.97 21.39
C LYS A 71 5.39 -5.29 21.74
N LEU A 72 5.32 -4.09 22.30
CA LEU A 72 6.46 -3.20 22.52
C LEU A 72 7.63 -3.88 23.25
N GLU A 73 7.38 -4.53 24.38
CA GLU A 73 8.40 -5.20 25.20
C GLU A 73 9.11 -6.29 24.40
N ARG A 74 8.36 -7.02 23.56
CA ARG A 74 8.92 -8.05 22.70
C ARG A 74 9.79 -7.44 21.60
N ILE A 75 9.36 -6.34 20.99
CA ILE A 75 10.15 -5.63 19.98
C ILE A 75 11.47 -5.13 20.58
N ILE A 76 11.45 -4.54 21.77
CA ILE A 76 12.67 -4.09 22.46
C ILE A 76 13.60 -5.28 22.77
N ALA A 77 13.05 -6.38 23.27
CA ALA A 77 13.82 -7.59 23.56
C ALA A 77 14.45 -8.24 22.31
N LEU A 78 13.86 -8.03 21.13
CA LEU A 78 14.41 -8.47 19.85
C LEU A 78 15.58 -7.60 19.39
N GLN A 79 15.83 -6.44 20.01
CA GLN A 79 16.92 -5.52 19.69
C GLN A 79 17.04 -5.24 18.18
N PRO A 80 15.99 -4.73 17.52
CA PRO A 80 16.07 -4.38 16.11
C PRO A 80 16.97 -3.17 15.89
N ASP A 81 17.67 -3.16 14.77
CA ASP A 81 18.40 -1.98 14.28
C ASP A 81 17.61 -1.20 13.22
N LEU A 82 16.43 -1.70 12.83
CA LEU A 82 15.45 -0.99 12.03
C LEU A 82 14.03 -1.49 12.30
N VAL A 83 13.09 -0.56 12.48
CA VAL A 83 11.64 -0.84 12.48
C VAL A 83 11.01 -0.19 11.26
N ILE A 84 10.21 -0.95 10.52
CA ILE A 84 9.44 -0.46 9.37
C ILE A 84 7.98 -0.31 9.82
N ALA A 85 7.53 0.94 9.98
CA ALA A 85 6.23 1.30 10.54
C ALA A 85 5.26 1.83 9.48
N TRP A 86 3.96 1.68 9.74
CA TRP A 86 2.92 2.31 8.94
C TRP A 86 2.17 3.35 9.78
N PRO A 87 2.53 4.64 9.70
CA PRO A 87 2.00 5.65 10.62
C PRO A 87 0.47 5.86 10.55
N THR A 88 -0.20 5.44 9.47
CA THR A 88 -1.66 5.52 9.36
C THR A 88 -2.37 4.50 10.26
N VAL A 89 -1.73 3.37 10.57
CA VAL A 89 -2.33 2.28 11.36
C VAL A 89 -1.64 2.10 12.70
N THR A 90 -0.31 2.23 12.75
CA THR A 90 0.43 2.11 14.00
C THR A 90 0.24 3.37 14.85
N PRO A 91 -0.26 3.28 16.09
CA PRO A 91 -0.49 4.44 16.95
C PRO A 91 0.79 5.25 17.17
N ALA A 92 0.73 6.57 16.97
CA ALA A 92 1.89 7.46 17.13
C ALA A 92 2.55 7.31 18.51
N LYS A 93 1.76 7.12 19.58
CA LYS A 93 2.27 6.90 20.94
C LYS A 93 3.17 5.66 21.06
N GLU A 94 2.90 4.60 20.29
CA GLU A 94 3.73 3.40 20.31
C GLU A 94 5.05 3.61 19.55
N LEU A 95 5.00 4.33 18.42
CA LEU A 95 6.19 4.71 17.65
C LEU A 95 7.11 5.65 18.46
N GLU A 96 6.55 6.59 19.21
CA GLU A 96 7.33 7.46 20.09
C GLU A 96 8.03 6.68 21.21
N LYS A 97 7.40 5.63 21.76
CA LYS A 97 8.07 4.77 22.74
C LYS A 97 9.26 4.03 22.11
N LEU A 98 9.13 3.50 20.89
CA LEU A 98 10.25 2.86 20.20
C LEU A 98 11.42 3.83 19.97
N LYS A 99 11.15 5.09 19.62
CA LYS A 99 12.18 6.14 19.50
C LYS A 99 12.92 6.40 20.81
N GLN A 100 12.24 6.34 21.96
CA GLN A 100 12.87 6.55 23.28
C GLN A 100 13.91 5.47 23.63
N PHE A 101 13.91 4.33 22.92
CA PHE A 101 14.93 3.29 23.04
C PHE A 101 15.99 3.38 21.93
N ASP A 102 16.10 4.53 21.25
CA ASP A 102 17.04 4.79 20.16
C ASP A 102 16.93 3.81 18.97
N ILE A 103 15.75 3.20 18.79
CA ILE A 103 15.48 2.28 17.68
C ILE A 103 15.15 3.10 16.42
N PRO A 104 15.92 2.97 15.31
CA PRO A 104 15.61 3.64 14.06
C PRO A 104 14.27 3.18 13.48
N ILE A 105 13.45 4.13 13.04
CA ILE A 105 12.13 3.85 12.44
C ILE A 105 12.08 4.41 11.02
N TYR A 106 11.81 3.54 10.05
CA TYR A 106 11.39 3.92 8.71
C TYR A 106 9.86 4.00 8.65
N TYR A 107 9.33 5.15 8.20
CA TYR A 107 7.90 5.38 8.06
C TYR A 107 7.47 5.11 6.62
N SER A 108 6.69 4.05 6.43
CA SER A 108 6.20 3.70 5.11
C SER A 108 5.07 4.64 4.67
N ASN A 109 5.32 5.41 3.62
CA ASN A 109 4.30 6.27 3.01
C ASN A 109 3.38 5.44 2.10
N THR A 110 2.08 5.72 2.14
CA THR A 110 1.05 4.96 1.40
C THR A 110 0.04 5.88 0.72
N GLY A 111 0.44 7.10 0.39
CA GLY A 111 -0.45 8.14 -0.15
C GLY A 111 -0.67 8.05 -1.66
N SER A 112 0.23 7.42 -2.40
CA SER A 112 0.18 7.32 -3.86
C SER A 112 0.72 5.98 -4.37
N LEU A 113 0.49 5.69 -5.65
CA LEU A 113 1.07 4.52 -6.33
C LEU A 113 2.59 4.63 -6.44
N GLU A 114 3.11 5.84 -6.64
CA GLU A 114 4.55 6.10 -6.72
C GLU A 114 5.26 5.85 -5.39
N ASP A 115 4.56 6.04 -4.27
CA ASP A 115 5.11 5.74 -2.95
C ASP A 115 5.53 4.27 -2.83
N ILE A 116 4.89 3.32 -3.54
CA ILE A 116 5.30 1.91 -3.52
C ILE A 116 6.76 1.77 -3.99
N ALA A 117 7.11 2.38 -5.13
CA ALA A 117 8.48 2.34 -5.64
C ALA A 117 9.45 3.15 -4.76
N ASN A 118 9.02 4.33 -4.28
CA ASN A 118 9.83 5.15 -3.38
C ASN A 118 10.18 4.42 -2.09
N ASN A 119 9.22 3.68 -1.52
CA ASN A 119 9.45 2.89 -0.31
C ASN A 119 10.48 1.79 -0.57
N ILE A 120 10.36 1.06 -1.68
CA ILE A 120 11.32 0.00 -2.06
C ILE A 120 12.72 0.59 -2.23
N GLU A 121 12.84 1.72 -2.94
CA GLU A 121 14.12 2.37 -3.22
C GLU A 121 14.79 2.95 -1.96
N GLN A 122 14.01 3.54 -1.06
CA GLN A 122 14.53 4.06 0.20
C GLN A 122 14.95 2.93 1.15
N LEU A 123 14.13 1.89 1.27
CA LEU A 123 14.46 0.73 2.11
C LEU A 123 15.66 -0.04 1.56
N SER A 124 15.90 -0.04 0.24
CA SER A 124 17.06 -0.73 -0.33
C SER A 124 18.40 -0.15 0.14
N GLN A 125 18.42 1.10 0.61
CA GLN A 125 19.61 1.73 1.20
C GLN A 125 20.05 1.05 2.52
N PHE A 126 19.15 0.34 3.19
CA PHE A 126 19.45 -0.46 4.37
C PHE A 126 19.90 -1.89 4.03
N SER A 127 19.89 -2.28 2.74
CA SER A 127 20.29 -3.61 2.29
C SER A 127 21.79 -3.69 2.06
N GLU A 128 22.37 -4.86 2.29
CA GLU A 128 23.73 -5.19 1.81
C GLU A 128 23.80 -5.25 0.27
N LYS A 129 22.66 -5.38 -0.40
CA LYS A 129 22.53 -5.44 -1.87
C LYS A 129 21.48 -4.43 -2.37
N PRO A 130 21.73 -3.11 -2.30
CA PRO A 130 20.75 -2.07 -2.66
C PRO A 130 20.20 -2.17 -4.09
N GLN A 131 20.96 -2.83 -4.99
CA GLN A 131 20.60 -3.02 -6.39
C GLN A 131 19.34 -3.87 -6.56
N ILE A 132 19.03 -4.75 -5.60
CA ILE A 132 17.80 -5.55 -5.63
C ILE A 132 16.58 -4.63 -5.58
N GLY A 133 16.51 -3.76 -4.56
CA GLY A 133 15.42 -2.82 -4.42
C GLY A 133 15.39 -1.75 -5.52
N GLN A 134 16.55 -1.24 -5.95
CA GLN A 134 16.61 -0.29 -7.08
C GLN A 134 16.03 -0.88 -8.37
N LYS A 135 16.38 -2.14 -8.69
CA LYS A 135 15.80 -2.85 -9.84
C LYS A 135 14.31 -3.08 -9.67
N ALA A 136 13.85 -3.48 -8.49
CA ALA A 136 12.43 -3.70 -8.21
C ALA A 136 11.60 -2.41 -8.34
N ALA A 137 12.07 -1.29 -7.76
CA ALA A 137 11.43 0.01 -7.87
C ALA A 137 11.38 0.50 -9.33
N THR A 138 12.48 0.35 -10.08
CA THR A 138 12.53 0.71 -11.52
C THR A 138 11.55 -0.12 -12.34
N ALA A 139 11.50 -1.44 -12.11
CA ALA A 139 10.57 -2.33 -12.79
C ALA A 139 9.10 -2.01 -12.46
N PHE A 140 8.80 -1.66 -11.21
CA PHE A 140 7.47 -1.23 -10.80
C PHE A 140 7.05 0.06 -11.53
N ARG A 141 7.91 1.09 -11.54
CA ARG A 141 7.63 2.36 -12.22
C ARG A 141 7.39 2.17 -13.72
N ALA A 142 8.21 1.34 -14.38
CA ALA A 142 8.05 1.02 -15.79
C ALA A 142 6.69 0.38 -16.08
N GLN A 143 6.31 -0.65 -15.31
CA GLN A 143 5.01 -1.31 -15.46
C GLN A 143 3.84 -0.36 -15.15
N LEU A 144 3.97 0.48 -14.13
CA LEU A 144 2.95 1.48 -13.80
C LEU A 144 2.75 2.47 -14.96
N ALA A 145 3.83 2.93 -15.59
CA ALA A 145 3.78 3.82 -16.75
C ALA A 145 3.11 3.16 -17.97
N GLU A 146 3.42 1.89 -18.24
CA GLU A 146 2.76 1.11 -19.29
C GLU A 146 1.25 0.98 -19.04
N LEU A 147 0.84 0.66 -17.81
CA LEU A 147 -0.57 0.59 -17.42
C LEU A 147 -1.24 1.95 -17.55
N LYS A 148 -0.53 3.05 -17.25
CA LYS A 148 -1.08 4.41 -17.36
C LYS A 148 -1.40 4.76 -18.81
N VAL A 149 -0.51 4.43 -19.74
CA VAL A 149 -0.76 4.59 -21.18
C VAL A 149 -1.93 3.72 -21.64
N LYS A 150 -1.96 2.45 -21.21
CA LYS A 150 -2.99 1.48 -21.60
C LYS A 150 -4.40 1.87 -21.14
N TYR A 151 -4.54 2.40 -19.91
CA TYR A 151 -5.84 2.71 -19.30
C TYR A 151 -6.14 4.20 -19.20
N ASN A 152 -5.44 5.02 -20.01
CA ASN A 152 -5.67 6.47 -20.01
C ASN A 152 -7.08 6.79 -20.51
N THR A 153 -7.90 7.40 -19.64
CA THR A 153 -9.28 7.78 -19.98
C THR A 153 -9.77 8.90 -19.08
N GLU A 154 -10.57 9.80 -19.66
CA GLU A 154 -11.28 10.84 -18.92
C GLU A 154 -12.69 10.40 -18.50
N ASP A 155 -13.22 9.34 -19.09
CA ASP A 155 -14.56 8.85 -18.78
C ASP A 155 -14.59 8.21 -17.38
N LYS A 156 -15.33 8.81 -16.45
CA LYS A 156 -15.32 8.39 -15.04
C LYS A 156 -16.33 7.30 -14.76
N VAL A 157 -16.00 6.34 -13.89
CA VAL A 157 -16.92 5.29 -13.41
C VAL A 157 -17.22 5.47 -11.93
N LEU A 158 -18.49 5.69 -11.59
CA LEU A 158 -18.93 5.81 -10.20
C LEU A 158 -18.83 4.45 -9.52
N TYR A 159 -17.99 4.36 -8.48
CA TYR A 159 -17.76 3.11 -7.77
C TYR A 159 -18.00 3.25 -6.28
N PHE A 160 -18.39 2.12 -5.68
CA PHE A 160 -18.40 1.88 -4.26
C PHE A 160 -17.41 0.76 -3.93
N TYR A 161 -16.52 0.96 -2.95
CA TYR A 161 -15.60 -0.08 -2.49
C TYR A 161 -15.85 -0.42 -1.02
N GLN A 162 -16.34 -1.63 -0.81
CA GLN A 162 -16.72 -2.14 0.49
C GLN A 162 -15.58 -2.96 1.13
N LEU A 163 -15.04 -2.45 2.24
CA LEU A 163 -13.97 -3.10 3.01
C LEU A 163 -14.52 -4.18 3.95
N SER A 164 -15.71 -3.96 4.52
CA SER A 164 -16.38 -4.90 5.44
C SER A 164 -17.89 -4.78 5.32
N GLU A 165 -18.62 -5.83 5.72
CA GLU A 165 -20.09 -5.87 5.64
C GLU A 165 -20.78 -5.42 6.93
N LYS A 166 -20.19 -5.76 8.08
CA LYS A 166 -20.80 -5.54 9.40
C LYS A 166 -19.74 -4.98 10.37
N PRO A 167 -19.70 -3.65 10.56
CA PRO A 167 -20.47 -2.62 9.82
C PRO A 167 -20.00 -2.44 8.37
N ILE A 168 -20.77 -1.73 7.53
CA ILE A 168 -20.33 -1.39 6.18
C ILE A 168 -19.29 -0.27 6.26
N ILE A 169 -18.03 -0.62 6.03
CA ILE A 169 -16.91 0.33 5.98
C ILE A 169 -16.47 0.52 4.52
N THR A 170 -16.24 1.76 4.12
CA THR A 170 -15.66 2.13 2.82
C THR A 170 -14.41 2.98 3.01
N VAL A 171 -13.76 3.36 1.92
CA VAL A 171 -12.69 4.36 1.88
C VAL A 171 -13.24 5.69 1.36
N ALA A 172 -12.68 6.80 1.83
CA ALA A 172 -13.01 8.16 1.39
C ALA A 172 -11.75 8.99 1.08
N GLY A 173 -11.93 10.09 0.38
CA GLY A 173 -10.86 11.01 -0.01
C GLY A 173 -9.72 10.31 -0.75
N LYS A 174 -8.49 10.73 -0.42
CA LYS A 174 -7.24 10.21 -1.01
C LYS A 174 -6.62 9.06 -0.20
N ASN A 175 -7.35 8.47 0.74
CA ASN A 175 -6.82 7.39 1.56
C ASN A 175 -6.67 6.12 0.72
N TRP A 176 -5.68 5.30 1.04
CA TRP A 176 -5.48 4.04 0.35
C TRP A 176 -6.72 3.13 0.51
N PRO A 177 -7.25 2.47 -0.55
CA PRO A 177 -6.69 2.35 -1.91
C PRO A 177 -7.33 3.26 -2.98
N SER A 178 -7.86 4.44 -2.64
CA SER A 178 -8.51 5.36 -3.60
C SER A 178 -7.68 5.66 -4.85
N GLU A 179 -6.36 5.69 -4.72
CA GLU A 179 -5.43 5.94 -5.84
C GLU A 179 -5.51 4.87 -6.93
N VAL A 180 -5.72 3.60 -6.57
CA VAL A 180 -5.88 2.48 -7.53
C VAL A 180 -7.09 2.71 -8.42
N PHE A 181 -8.22 3.10 -7.83
CA PHE A 181 -9.44 3.37 -8.57
C PHE A 181 -9.33 4.63 -9.41
N THR A 182 -8.79 5.71 -8.83
CA THR A 182 -8.55 6.99 -9.54
C THR A 182 -7.65 6.78 -10.76
N PHE A 183 -6.60 5.96 -10.64
CA PHE A 183 -5.70 5.60 -11.73
C PHE A 183 -6.46 5.01 -12.94
N CYS A 184 -7.48 4.19 -12.66
CA CYS A 184 -8.34 3.55 -13.64
C CYS A 184 -9.53 4.42 -14.11
N GLY A 185 -9.61 5.68 -13.68
CA GLY A 185 -10.72 6.60 -13.97
C GLY A 185 -11.98 6.30 -13.14
N GLY A 186 -11.84 5.76 -11.93
CA GLY A 186 -12.94 5.62 -10.98
C GLY A 186 -13.22 6.92 -10.22
N GLU A 187 -14.48 7.15 -9.90
CA GLU A 187 -14.94 8.22 -9.05
C GLU A 187 -15.66 7.63 -7.83
N ASN A 188 -15.13 7.92 -6.64
CA ASN A 188 -15.63 7.34 -5.39
C ASN A 188 -16.90 8.07 -4.94
N ILE A 189 -18.01 7.33 -4.78
CA ILE A 189 -19.27 7.91 -4.32
C ILE A 189 -19.23 8.48 -2.88
N PHE A 190 -18.19 8.15 -2.10
CA PHE A 190 -17.92 8.67 -0.76
C PHE A 190 -16.64 9.54 -0.68
N ALA A 191 -16.15 10.07 -1.81
CA ALA A 191 -14.92 10.86 -1.85
C ALA A 191 -14.88 12.04 -0.85
N THR A 192 -16.03 12.66 -0.57
CA THR A 192 -16.14 13.86 0.27
C THR A 192 -16.43 13.59 1.75
N ALA A 193 -16.50 12.33 2.18
CA ALA A 193 -16.70 12.02 3.59
C ALA A 193 -15.52 12.48 4.45
N SER A 194 -15.79 12.99 5.65
CA SER A 194 -14.78 13.58 6.52
C SER A 194 -13.83 12.56 7.15
N ALA A 195 -14.34 11.37 7.47
CA ALA A 195 -13.52 10.27 8.00
C ALA A 195 -12.84 9.52 6.85
N PRO A 196 -11.59 9.05 7.01
CA PRO A 196 -10.85 8.35 5.96
C PRO A 196 -11.47 6.99 5.59
N TYR A 197 -12.03 6.31 6.60
CA TYR A 197 -12.71 5.03 6.47
C TYR A 197 -14.08 5.10 7.14
N PRO A 198 -15.08 5.77 6.53
CA PRO A 198 -16.36 5.99 7.16
C PRO A 198 -17.18 4.69 7.21
N GLN A 199 -17.92 4.53 8.30
CA GLN A 199 -19.07 3.63 8.33
C GLN A 199 -20.22 4.29 7.56
N VAL A 200 -20.84 3.53 6.66
CA VAL A 200 -21.95 4.00 5.82
C VAL A 200 -23.17 3.09 5.97
N SER A 201 -24.35 3.62 5.64
CA SER A 201 -25.60 2.85 5.60
C SER A 201 -25.89 2.32 4.19
N ILE A 202 -26.78 1.33 4.10
CA ILE A 202 -27.26 0.79 2.82
C ILE A 202 -27.93 1.90 2.00
N GLU A 203 -28.77 2.71 2.63
CA GLU A 203 -29.50 3.83 2.01
C GLU A 203 -28.54 4.87 1.44
N GLN A 204 -27.43 5.14 2.12
CA GLN A 204 -26.40 6.04 1.62
C GLN A 204 -25.74 5.51 0.34
N VAL A 205 -25.58 4.20 0.18
CA VAL A 205 -25.05 3.59 -1.05
C VAL A 205 -26.10 3.64 -2.17
N ILE A 206 -27.34 3.26 -1.87
CA ILE A 206 -28.45 3.26 -2.84
C ILE A 206 -28.70 4.64 -3.42
N THR A 207 -28.79 5.67 -2.58
CA THR A 207 -29.05 7.05 -3.03
C THR A 207 -27.95 7.62 -3.91
N ARG A 208 -26.74 7.07 -3.85
CA ARG A 208 -25.58 7.47 -4.66
C ARG A 208 -25.43 6.69 -5.96
N GLN A 209 -26.23 5.66 -6.18
CA GLN A 209 -26.37 4.94 -7.45
C GLN A 209 -25.02 4.56 -8.11
N PRO A 210 -24.12 3.82 -7.41
CA PRO A 210 -22.86 3.39 -8.01
C PRO A 210 -23.10 2.50 -9.24
N GLU A 211 -22.22 2.60 -10.22
CA GLU A 211 -22.21 1.76 -11.42
C GLU A 211 -21.45 0.46 -11.21
N VAL A 212 -20.56 0.45 -10.21
CA VAL A 212 -19.76 -0.69 -9.79
C VAL A 212 -19.72 -0.79 -8.28
N ILE A 213 -19.91 -2.00 -7.77
CA ILE A 213 -19.68 -2.34 -6.36
C ILE A 213 -18.50 -3.29 -6.31
N PHE A 214 -17.43 -2.89 -5.64
CA PHE A 214 -16.32 -3.76 -5.32
C PHE A 214 -16.40 -4.17 -3.86
N THR A 215 -16.09 -5.42 -3.59
CA THR A 215 -16.11 -5.99 -2.24
C THR A 215 -14.88 -6.88 -2.03
N SER A 216 -14.50 -7.16 -0.79
CA SER A 216 -13.47 -8.16 -0.53
C SER A 216 -14.01 -9.56 -0.82
N ARG A 217 -13.16 -10.48 -1.28
CA ARG A 217 -13.53 -11.90 -1.43
C ARG A 217 -14.08 -12.51 -0.13
N HIS A 218 -13.62 -12.01 1.03
CA HIS A 218 -14.11 -12.41 2.35
C HIS A 218 -15.49 -11.86 2.70
N ALA A 219 -15.87 -10.70 2.16
CA ALA A 219 -17.21 -10.14 2.31
C ALA A 219 -18.24 -10.86 1.42
N MET A 220 -17.87 -11.42 0.26
CA MET A 220 -18.80 -12.20 -0.59
C MET A 220 -19.21 -13.60 -0.05
N GLY A 221 -19.19 -13.81 1.25
CA GLY A 221 -19.59 -15.07 1.87
C GLY A 221 -21.11 -15.31 1.80
N ASN A 222 -21.55 -16.19 0.89
CA ASN A 222 -22.84 -16.89 0.79
C ASN A 222 -24.17 -16.11 0.80
N ASN A 223 -24.20 -14.82 1.13
CA ASN A 223 -25.40 -13.99 1.05
C ASN A 223 -24.99 -12.61 0.55
N ASP A 224 -25.21 -12.33 -0.74
CA ASP A 224 -24.96 -11.01 -1.32
C ASP A 224 -25.86 -10.01 -0.60
N MET A 225 -25.29 -9.24 0.35
CA MET A 225 -26.07 -8.30 1.19
C MET A 225 -26.82 -7.25 0.36
N TRP A 226 -26.43 -7.09 -0.90
CA TRP A 226 -27.03 -6.19 -1.86
C TRP A 226 -28.17 -6.82 -2.67
N SER A 227 -28.40 -8.14 -2.55
CA SER A 227 -29.34 -8.89 -3.38
C SER A 227 -30.79 -8.39 -3.33
N GLU A 228 -31.24 -7.86 -2.19
CA GLU A 228 -32.58 -7.26 -2.03
C GLU A 228 -32.76 -5.99 -2.86
N TRP A 229 -31.66 -5.30 -3.19
CA TRP A 229 -31.64 -4.02 -3.88
C TRP A 229 -31.30 -4.15 -5.36
N ARG A 230 -31.44 -5.36 -5.92
CA ARG A 230 -31.04 -5.69 -7.30
C ARG A 230 -31.68 -4.78 -8.33
N ASP A 231 -32.93 -4.38 -8.08
CA ASP A 231 -33.72 -3.52 -8.96
C ASP A 231 -33.57 -2.02 -8.65
N ASP A 232 -32.83 -1.66 -7.60
CA ASP A 232 -32.62 -0.26 -7.18
C ASP A 232 -31.20 0.23 -7.47
N LEU A 233 -30.25 -0.68 -7.74
CA LEU A 233 -28.83 -0.36 -7.95
C LEU A 233 -28.36 -0.67 -9.38
N PRO A 234 -27.79 0.32 -10.12
CA PRO A 234 -27.25 0.12 -11.46
C PRO A 234 -26.15 -0.96 -11.49
N ALA A 235 -25.26 -0.96 -10.49
CA ALA A 235 -24.22 -1.97 -10.35
C ALA A 235 -24.79 -3.40 -10.32
N LEU A 236 -25.93 -3.64 -9.66
CA LEU A 236 -26.51 -4.97 -9.55
C LEU A 236 -27.29 -5.37 -10.80
N LYS A 237 -28.09 -4.45 -11.37
CA LYS A 237 -28.79 -4.65 -12.65
C LYS A 237 -27.82 -5.06 -13.75
N ASN A 238 -26.68 -4.39 -13.82
CA ASN A 238 -25.67 -4.59 -14.85
C ASN A 238 -24.65 -5.69 -14.51
N LYS A 239 -24.80 -6.37 -13.37
CA LYS A 239 -23.90 -7.43 -12.87
C LYS A 239 -22.45 -6.95 -12.71
N ASN A 240 -22.28 -5.75 -12.19
CA ASN A 240 -21.02 -5.09 -11.88
C ASN A 240 -20.75 -5.03 -10.35
N ALA A 241 -21.27 -5.99 -9.59
CA ALA A 241 -20.90 -6.20 -8.18
C ALA A 241 -19.96 -7.40 -8.09
N LEU A 242 -18.70 -7.16 -7.71
CA LEU A 242 -17.62 -8.12 -7.91
C LEU A 242 -16.59 -8.10 -6.77
N PRO A 243 -15.99 -9.26 -6.44
CA PRO A 243 -14.92 -9.32 -5.46
C PRO A 243 -13.61 -8.86 -6.07
N LEU A 244 -12.78 -8.17 -5.29
CA LEU A 244 -11.38 -7.90 -5.58
C LEU A 244 -10.47 -8.73 -4.68
N ASN A 245 -9.24 -8.97 -5.14
CA ASN A 245 -8.21 -9.54 -4.28
C ASN A 245 -7.75 -8.50 -3.24
N SER A 246 -8.18 -8.69 -1.99
CA SER A 246 -7.90 -7.77 -0.88
C SER A 246 -6.41 -7.61 -0.58
N ASP A 247 -5.59 -8.64 -0.82
CA ASP A 247 -4.15 -8.55 -0.59
C ASP A 247 -3.46 -7.66 -1.62
N TRP A 248 -3.96 -7.66 -2.86
CA TRP A 248 -3.39 -6.83 -3.92
C TRP A 248 -3.83 -5.38 -3.81
N ILE A 249 -5.09 -5.14 -3.44
CA ILE A 249 -5.66 -3.79 -3.43
C ILE A 249 -5.43 -3.05 -2.11
N ASN A 250 -5.58 -3.70 -0.95
CA ASN A 250 -5.50 -2.99 0.34
C ASN A 250 -4.07 -2.82 0.86
N ARG A 251 -3.10 -3.53 0.26
CA ARG A 251 -1.69 -3.45 0.64
C ARG A 251 -0.94 -2.72 -0.50
N PRO A 252 -0.34 -1.53 -0.25
CA PRO A 252 0.45 -0.84 -1.26
C PRO A 252 1.80 -1.54 -1.44
N THR A 253 1.85 -2.47 -2.40
CA THR A 253 3.01 -3.33 -2.68
C THR A 253 3.17 -3.52 -4.19
N PRO A 254 4.24 -4.14 -4.69
CA PRO A 254 4.35 -4.45 -6.12
C PRO A 254 3.15 -5.21 -6.70
N ARG A 255 2.44 -5.99 -5.86
CA ARG A 255 1.24 -6.73 -6.27
C ARG A 255 0.04 -5.83 -6.54
N THR A 256 0.07 -4.54 -6.16
CA THR A 256 -0.95 -3.55 -6.53
C THR A 256 -1.09 -3.39 -8.04
N LEU A 257 -0.06 -3.65 -8.84
CA LEU A 257 -0.17 -3.66 -10.31
C LEU A 257 -1.22 -4.68 -10.82
N ASN A 258 -1.40 -5.80 -10.11
CA ASN A 258 -2.44 -6.77 -10.41
C ASN A 258 -3.83 -6.20 -10.10
N ALA A 259 -3.98 -5.52 -8.96
CA ALA A 259 -5.23 -4.85 -8.59
C ALA A 259 -5.58 -3.74 -9.59
N ILE A 260 -4.59 -2.95 -10.05
CA ILE A 260 -4.80 -1.95 -11.11
C ILE A 260 -5.35 -2.63 -12.36
N SER A 261 -4.71 -3.70 -12.82
CA SER A 261 -5.15 -4.42 -14.02
C SER A 261 -6.58 -4.95 -13.86
N GLU A 262 -6.90 -5.54 -12.70
CA GLU A 262 -8.23 -6.06 -12.38
C GLU A 262 -9.31 -4.97 -12.38
N VAL A 263 -9.05 -3.85 -11.68
CA VAL A 263 -9.97 -2.71 -11.57
C VAL A 263 -10.14 -2.00 -12.91
N CYS A 264 -9.04 -1.72 -13.61
CA CYS A 264 -9.06 -1.00 -14.88
C CYS A 264 -9.80 -1.77 -15.98
N GLU A 265 -9.60 -3.09 -16.09
CA GLU A 265 -10.37 -3.90 -17.05
C GLU A 265 -11.86 -3.93 -16.71
N HIS A 266 -12.23 -3.93 -15.43
CA HIS A 266 -13.64 -3.84 -15.04
C HIS A 266 -14.26 -2.50 -15.41
N PHE A 267 -13.61 -1.38 -15.05
CA PHE A 267 -14.11 -0.06 -15.44
C PHE A 267 -14.17 0.12 -16.96
N LYS A 268 -13.20 -0.42 -17.71
CA LYS A 268 -13.25 -0.43 -19.18
C LYS A 268 -14.50 -1.14 -19.71
N LYS A 269 -14.85 -2.32 -19.17
CA LYS A 269 -16.07 -3.05 -19.56
C LYS A 269 -17.34 -2.30 -19.20
N VAL A 270 -17.36 -1.59 -18.06
CA VAL A 270 -18.51 -0.79 -17.63
C VAL A 270 -18.75 0.35 -18.62
N ARG A 271 -17.69 1.10 -18.99
CA ARG A 271 -17.77 2.17 -19.99
C ARG A 271 -18.29 1.68 -21.34
N GLN A 272 -17.86 0.50 -21.78
CA GLN A 272 -18.29 -0.08 -23.06
C GLN A 272 -19.78 -0.47 -23.11
N LYS A 273 -20.45 -0.55 -21.95
CA LYS A 273 -21.87 -0.89 -21.83
C LYS A 273 -22.77 0.32 -21.59
N ARG A 274 -22.20 1.52 -21.44
CA ARG A 274 -22.94 2.78 -21.38
C ARG A 274 -23.41 3.17 -22.77
#